data_AF-A0A920E2C6-F1
#
_entry.id   AF-A0A920E2C6-F1
#
_cell.length_a   1.000
_cell.length_b   1.000
_cell.length_c   1.000
_cell.angle_alpha   90.00
_cell.angle_beta   90.00
_cell.angle_gamma   90.00
#
_symmetry.space_group_name_H-M   'P 1'
#
loop_
_entity.id
_entity.type
_entity.pdbx_description
1 polymer ?
#
loop_
_entity_poly.entity_id
_entity_poly.type
_entity_poly.pdbx_seq_one_letter_code
_entity_poly.pdbx_strand_id
1 'polypeptide(L)'
;MNYKVLTVIIVFFFSSCDKISKKNTSLYDLIPENSEFVISIKNLSKFKSSVTNNDYLNTVINSNLTVKNLISQLDKINDDTELLIGLYNYNNTTHYNIIGRKFIMTV
;
A
#
# COMPACT_ATOMS: atom_id res chain seq x y z
N MET A 1 44.96 5.60 27.60
CA MET A 1 44.23 5.37 26.33
C MET A 1 44.28 6.65 25.52
N ASN A 2 45.00 6.66 24.40
CA ASN A 2 45.34 7.89 23.67
C ASN A 2 44.09 8.56 23.10
N TYR A 3 43.72 9.73 23.63
CA TYR A 3 42.56 10.53 23.21
C TYR A 3 42.50 10.77 21.70
N LYS A 4 43.66 10.78 21.03
CA LYS A 4 43.78 10.88 19.56
C LYS A 4 43.10 9.73 18.81
N VAL A 5 43.15 8.50 19.36
CA VAL A 5 42.50 7.33 18.75
C VAL A 5 40.98 7.43 18.89
N LEU A 6 40.50 7.92 20.03
CA LEU A 6 39.08 8.12 20.28
C LEU A 6 38.46 9.16 19.32
N THR A 7 39.19 10.23 19.02
CA THR A 7 38.75 11.27 18.07
C THR A 7 38.59 10.74 16.65
N VAL A 8 39.50 9.88 16.18
CA VAL A 8 39.43 9.28 14.83
C VAL A 8 38.22 8.35 14.68
N ILE A 9 37.92 7.57 15.72
CA ILE A 9 36.77 6.66 15.74
C ILE A 9 35.46 7.47 15.66
N ILE A 10 35.36 8.56 16.42
CA ILE A 10 34.17 9.41 16.45
C ILE A 10 33.88 10.04 15.07
N VAL A 11 34.90 10.53 14.35
CA VAL A 11 34.72 11.14 13.02
C VAL A 11 34.25 10.13 11.96
N PHE A 12 34.68 8.86 12.08
CA PHE A 12 34.24 7.80 11.18
C PHE A 12 32.75 7.44 11.37
N PHE A 13 32.25 7.43 12.61
CA PHE A 13 30.86 7.10 12.90
C PHE A 13 29.84 8.13 12.38
N PHE A 14 30.21 9.41 12.28
CA PHE A 14 29.32 10.46 11.74
C PHE A 14 29.34 10.58 10.21
N SER A 15 30.29 9.91 9.53
CA SER A 15 30.47 10.00 8.08
C SER A 15 29.66 8.94 7.30
N SER A 16 29.17 7.88 7.97
CA SER A 16 28.34 6.83 7.36
C SER A 16 26.83 7.10 7.48
N CYS A 17 26.43 8.37 7.42
CA CYS A 17 25.06 8.70 7.06
C CYS A 17 24.95 8.61 5.54
N ASP A 18 24.83 7.38 5.03
CA ASP A 18 24.44 7.18 3.64
C ASP A 18 23.17 7.97 3.42
N LYS A 19 23.22 8.91 2.47
CA LYS A 19 22.00 9.53 1.94
C LYS A 19 21.20 8.37 1.41
N ILE A 20 20.24 7.88 2.19
CA ILE A 20 19.16 7.01 1.71
C ILE A 20 18.58 7.80 0.56
N SER A 21 19.00 7.45 -0.66
CA SER A 21 18.44 8.01 -1.86
C SER A 21 16.98 7.62 -1.74
N LYS A 22 16.10 8.59 -1.57
CA LYS A 22 14.67 8.35 -1.67
C LYS A 22 14.47 7.90 -3.11
N LYS A 23 14.61 6.60 -3.35
CA LYS A 23 14.18 5.95 -4.58
C LYS A 23 12.71 6.36 -4.65
N ASN A 24 12.35 7.08 -5.71
CA ASN A 24 10.95 7.34 -6.01
C ASN A 24 10.36 5.99 -6.42
N THR A 25 10.13 5.12 -5.45
CA THR A 25 9.51 3.83 -5.62
C THR A 25 8.11 4.10 -6.12
N SER A 26 7.81 3.66 -7.33
CA SER A 26 6.48 3.83 -7.89
C SER A 26 5.51 2.99 -7.06
N LEU A 27 4.24 3.38 -6.95
CA LEU A 27 3.25 2.55 -6.26
C LEU A 27 3.14 1.15 -6.88
N TYR A 28 3.42 1.03 -8.18
CA TYR A 28 3.40 -0.23 -8.92
C TYR A 28 4.55 -1.15 -8.53
N ASP A 29 5.68 -0.60 -8.07
CA ASP A 29 6.83 -1.40 -7.60
C ASP A 29 6.51 -2.13 -6.28
N LEU A 30 5.39 -1.78 -5.62
CA LEU A 30 4.94 -2.36 -4.36
C LEU A 30 3.85 -3.43 -4.55
N ILE A 31 3.41 -3.67 -5.79
CA ILE A 31 2.43 -4.70 -6.10
C ILE A 31 3.09 -6.08 -5.97
N PRO A 32 2.50 -7.05 -5.26
CA PRO A 32 3.02 -8.41 -5.23
C PRO A 32 3.04 -9.04 -6.63
N GLU A 33 4.13 -9.74 -6.96
CA GLU A 33 4.31 -10.38 -8.27
C GLU A 33 3.22 -11.40 -8.62
N ASN A 34 2.57 -11.99 -7.61
CA ASN A 34 1.47 -12.93 -7.77
C ASN A 34 0.09 -12.28 -7.90
N SER A 35 0.02 -10.95 -8.07
CA SER A 35 -1.24 -10.24 -8.29
C SER A 35 -1.87 -10.66 -9.61
N GLU A 36 -3.08 -11.21 -9.55
CA GLU A 36 -3.86 -11.58 -10.74
C GLU A 36 -4.58 -10.37 -11.32
N PHE A 37 -5.06 -9.47 -10.45
CA PHE A 37 -5.74 -8.25 -10.85
C PHE A 37 -5.22 -7.05 -10.05
N VAL A 38 -5.08 -5.92 -10.74
CA VAL A 38 -4.65 -4.66 -10.15
C VAL A 38 -5.65 -3.58 -10.49
N ILE A 39 -6.17 -2.91 -9.46
CA ILE A 39 -7.10 -1.78 -9.60
C ILE A 39 -6.37 -0.51 -9.18
N SER A 40 -6.26 0.45 -10.10
CA SER A 40 -5.70 1.77 -9.82
C SER A 40 -6.80 2.78 -9.53
N ILE A 41 -6.78 3.34 -8.32
CA ILE A 41 -7.73 4.33 -7.84
C ILE A 41 -7.01 5.66 -7.71
N LYS A 42 -7.29 6.59 -8.63
CA LYS A 42 -6.72 7.95 -8.61
C LYS A 42 -7.47 8.91 -7.68
N ASN A 43 -8.73 8.61 -7.39
CA ASN A 43 -9.58 9.42 -6.53
C ASN A 43 -10.50 8.49 -5.75
N LEU A 44 -10.21 8.31 -4.46
CA LEU A 44 -10.93 7.38 -3.62
C LEU A 44 -12.37 7.82 -3.37
N SER A 45 -12.62 9.12 -3.17
CA SER A 45 -13.97 9.67 -3.02
C SER A 45 -14.89 9.28 -4.18
N LYS A 46 -14.42 9.52 -5.42
CA LYS A 46 -15.16 9.21 -6.64
C LYS A 46 -15.35 7.71 -6.79
N PHE A 47 -14.33 6.91 -6.47
CA PHE A 47 -14.44 5.45 -6.51
C PHE A 47 -15.52 4.95 -5.54
N LYS A 48 -15.48 5.36 -4.26
CA LYS A 48 -16.50 5.01 -3.25
C LYS A 48 -17.90 5.39 -3.74
N SER A 49 -18.08 6.64 -4.17
CA SER A 49 -19.35 7.12 -4.72
C SER A 49 -19.82 6.31 -5.92
N SER A 50 -18.94 5.95 -6.86
CA SER A 50 -19.30 5.13 -8.02
C SER A 50 -19.69 3.70 -7.64
N VAL A 51 -19.07 3.15 -6.60
CA VAL A 51 -19.41 1.82 -6.07
C VAL A 51 -20.77 1.85 -5.37
N THR A 52 -20.98 2.79 -4.45
CA THR A 52 -22.23 2.90 -3.67
C THR A 52 -23.44 3.20 -4.55
N ASN A 53 -23.28 3.99 -5.61
CA ASN A 53 -24.36 4.36 -6.52
C ASN A 53 -24.57 3.37 -7.67
N ASN A 54 -24.01 2.16 -7.59
CA ASN A 54 -24.16 1.13 -8.61
C ASN A 54 -24.80 -0.13 -8.03
N ASP A 55 -26.04 -0.42 -8.46
CA ASP A 55 -26.83 -1.53 -7.95
C ASP A 55 -26.19 -2.91 -8.20
N TYR A 56 -25.54 -3.06 -9.36
CA TYR A 56 -24.84 -4.30 -9.69
C TYR A 56 -23.64 -4.52 -8.76
N LEU A 57 -22.80 -3.50 -8.55
CA LEU A 57 -21.65 -3.59 -7.64
C LEU A 57 -22.10 -3.80 -6.20
N ASN A 58 -23.17 -3.13 -5.75
CA ASN A 58 -23.76 -3.37 -4.44
C ASN A 58 -24.20 -4.83 -4.27
N THR A 59 -24.76 -5.45 -5.31
CA THR A 59 -25.12 -6.88 -5.29
C THR A 59 -23.88 -7.76 -5.15
N VAL A 60 -22.83 -7.49 -5.93
CA VAL A 60 -21.55 -8.22 -5.85
C VAL A 60 -20.93 -8.09 -4.46
N ILE A 61 -20.85 -6.87 -3.92
CA ILE A 61 -20.31 -6.57 -2.58
C ILE A 61 -21.06 -7.36 -1.51
N ASN A 62 -22.38 -7.41 -1.58
CA ASN A 62 -23.18 -8.12 -0.58
C ASN A 62 -23.09 -9.65 -0.70
N SER A 63 -22.74 -10.17 -1.88
CA SER A 63 -22.57 -11.60 -2.13
C SER A 63 -21.18 -12.16 -1.81
N ASN A 64 -20.15 -11.31 -1.69
CA ASN A 64 -18.76 -11.75 -1.51
C ASN A 64 -18.10 -11.09 -0.29
N LEU A 65 -17.76 -11.89 0.72
CA LEU A 65 -17.19 -11.41 1.99
C LEU A 65 -15.84 -10.70 1.80
N THR A 66 -14.97 -11.21 0.92
CA THR A 66 -13.66 -10.58 0.64
C THR A 66 -13.84 -9.19 0.04
N VAL A 67 -14.74 -9.06 -0.94
CA VAL A 67 -15.06 -7.77 -1.57
C VAL A 67 -15.70 -6.83 -0.54
N LYS A 68 -16.64 -7.32 0.27
CA LYS A 68 -17.25 -6.53 1.36
C LYS A 68 -16.22 -6.00 2.34
N ASN A 69 -15.28 -6.84 2.75
CA ASN A 69 -14.20 -6.46 3.66
C ASN A 69 -13.29 -5.41 3.00
N LEU A 70 -12.91 -5.61 1.73
CA LEU A 70 -12.11 -4.65 0.96
C LEU A 70 -12.79 -3.27 0.96
N ILE A 71 -14.07 -3.19 0.60
CA ILE A 71 -14.81 -1.91 0.58
C ILE A 71 -14.87 -1.28 1.98
N SER A 72 -15.16 -2.06 3.02
CA SER A 72 -15.17 -1.56 4.40
C SER A 72 -13.81 -1.03 4.87
N GLN A 73 -12.71 -1.60 4.37
CA GLN A 73 -11.38 -1.09 4.64
C GLN A 73 -11.09 0.21 3.89
N LEU A 74 -11.56 0.34 2.64
CA LEU A 74 -11.46 1.58 1.88
C LEU A 74 -12.21 2.73 2.56
N ASP A 75 -13.35 2.48 3.20
CA ASP A 75 -14.11 3.50 3.94
C ASP A 75 -13.32 4.14 5.10
N LYS A 76 -12.33 3.43 5.65
CA LYS A 76 -11.47 3.93 6.73
C LYS A 76 -10.30 4.79 6.23
N ILE A 77 -10.08 4.85 4.92
CA ILE A 77 -9.01 5.60 4.30
C ILE A 77 -9.53 6.97 3.84
N ASN A 78 -8.72 8.02 4.07
CA ASN A 78 -9.03 9.38 3.64
C ASN A 78 -9.20 9.49 2.12
N ASP A 79 -10.23 10.24 1.72
CA ASP A 79 -10.78 10.30 0.37
C ASP A 79 -9.85 10.91 -0.70
N ASP A 80 -8.88 11.74 -0.31
CA ASP A 80 -7.92 12.40 -1.21
C ASP A 80 -6.67 11.56 -1.52
N THR A 81 -6.76 10.24 -1.36
CA THR A 81 -5.62 9.34 -1.50
C THR A 81 -5.67 8.55 -2.81
N GLU A 82 -4.58 8.59 -3.57
CA GLU A 82 -4.34 7.64 -4.66
C GLU A 82 -3.91 6.28 -4.11
N LEU A 83 -4.53 5.21 -4.59
CA LEU A 83 -4.31 3.84 -4.13
C LEU A 83 -4.16 2.86 -5.30
N LEU A 84 -3.45 1.77 -5.03
CA LEU A 84 -3.51 0.54 -5.81
C LEU A 84 -4.11 -0.57 -4.96
N ILE A 85 -4.97 -1.37 -5.56
CA ILE A 85 -5.47 -2.60 -4.96
C ILE A 85 -4.93 -3.76 -5.77
N GLY A 86 -4.19 -4.66 -5.13
CA GLY A 86 -3.79 -5.94 -5.69
C GLY A 86 -4.73 -7.03 -5.21
N LEU A 87 -5.19 -7.89 -6.12
CA LEU A 87 -5.98 -9.09 -5.83
C LEU A 87 -5.20 -10.30 -6.29
N TYR A 88 -5.09 -11.31 -5.44
CA TYR A 88 -4.39 -12.55 -5.76
C TYR A 88 -5.07 -13.73 -5.10
N ASN A 89 -5.02 -14.90 -5.73
CA ASN A 89 -5.41 -16.12 -5.08
C ASN A 89 -4.21 -16.79 -4.41
N TYR A 90 -4.44 -17.27 -3.20
CA TYR A 90 -3.49 -18.08 -2.45
C TYR A 90 -4.27 -19.13 -1.65
N ASN A 91 -3.90 -20.40 -1.80
CA ASN A 91 -4.58 -21.55 -1.20
C ASN A 91 -6.11 -21.53 -1.43
N ASN A 92 -6.52 -21.37 -2.69
CA ASN A 92 -7.93 -21.33 -3.10
C ASN A 92 -8.78 -20.23 -2.44
N THR A 93 -8.13 -19.23 -1.86
CA THR A 93 -8.76 -18.07 -1.23
C THR A 93 -8.28 -16.80 -1.91
N THR A 94 -9.18 -15.86 -2.15
CA THR A 94 -8.83 -14.54 -2.70
C THR A 94 -8.40 -13.62 -1.57
N HIS A 95 -7.22 -13.03 -1.72
CA HIS A 95 -6.62 -12.06 -0.80
C HIS A 95 -6.46 -10.72 -1.50
N TYR A 96 -6.21 -9.66 -0.72
CA TYR A 96 -5.97 -8.35 -1.28
C TYR A 96 -4.92 -7.53 -0.54
N ASN A 97 -4.28 -6.63 -1.28
CA ASN A 97 -3.47 -5.55 -0.73
C ASN A 97 -4.09 -4.20 -1.10
N ILE A 98 -4.08 -3.27 -0.16
CA ILE A 98 -4.35 -1.85 -0.42
C ILE A 98 -3.03 -1.10 -0.21
N ILE A 99 -2.53 -0.50 -1.28
CA ILE A 99 -1.23 0.17 -1.33
C ILE A 99 -1.49 1.66 -1.54
N GLY A 100 -1.14 2.47 -0.55
CA GLY A 100 -1.09 3.92 -0.66
C GLY A 100 0.35 4.43 -0.61
N ARG A 101 0.58 5.69 -1.00
CA ARG A 101 1.94 6.28 -1.01
C ARG A 101 2.64 6.27 0.36
N LYS A 102 1.88 6.11 1.44
CA LYS A 102 2.37 6.17 2.83
C LYS A 102 2.11 4.89 3.63
N PHE A 103 1.44 3.89 3.06
CA PHE A 103 1.07 2.66 3.79
C PHE A 103 0.82 1.49 2.85
N ILE A 104 1.01 0.28 3.36
CA ILE A 104 0.60 -0.97 2.71
C ILE A 104 -0.24 -1.73 3.73
N MET A 105 -1.43 -2.16 3.32
CA MET A 105 -2.32 -2.99 4.13
C MET A 105 -2.60 -4.30 3.38
N THR A 106 -2.46 -5.42 4.06
CA THR A 106 -2.63 -6.78 3.51
C THR A 106 -3.64 -7.53 4.36
N VAL A 107 -4.59 -8.20 3.72
CA VAL A 107 -5.66 -8.96 4.38
C VAL A 107 -5.87 -10.30 3.68
#